data_AF-X1EYR3-F1
#
_entry.id   AF-X1EYR3-F1
#
_cell.length_a   1.000
_cell.length_b   1.000
_cell.length_c   1.000
_cell.angle_alpha   90.00
_cell.angle_beta   90.00
_cell.angle_gamma   90.00
#
_symmetry.space_group_name_H-M   'P 1'
#
loop_
_entity.id
_entity.type
_entity.pdbx_description
1 polymer ?
#
loop_
_entity_poly.entity_id
_entity_poly.type
_entity_poly.pdbx_seq_one_letter_code
_entity_poly.pdbx_strand_id
1 'polypeptide(L)' 'FDPQVVKAAIEANAPTQIVLNHLDYVDINCARQGALTELARNFVDQVEQSIGAPITYVGFNRESVEAMTAQRQMQIA' A
#
# COMPACT_ATOMS: atom_id res chain seq x y z
N PHE A 1 2.78 -6.04 11.78
CA PHE A 1 3.63 -5.21 10.90
C PHE A 1 4.75 -4.65 11.75
N ASP A 2 6.00 -4.81 11.32
CA ASP A 2 7.18 -4.28 12.02
C ASP A 2 8.05 -3.50 11.03
N PRO A 3 8.12 -2.16 11.14
CA PRO A 3 8.90 -1.32 10.21
C PRO A 3 10.39 -1.65 10.18
N GLN A 4 10.99 -2.11 11.28
CA GLN A 4 12.44 -2.35 11.34
C GLN A 4 12.83 -3.58 10.52
N VAL A 5 12.01 -4.63 10.58
CA VAL A 5 12.18 -5.83 9.76
C VAL A 5 12.04 -5.48 8.27
N VAL A 6 11.05 -4.65 7.93
CA VAL A 6 10.81 -4.24 6.54
C VAL A 6 11.97 -3.38 6.01
N LYS A 7 12.51 -2.45 6.82
CA LYS A 7 13.69 -1.66 6.46
C LYS A 7 14.91 -2.51 6.17
N ALA A 8 15.23 -3.45 7.06
CA ALA A 8 16.34 -4.38 6.85
C ALA A 8 16.15 -5.20 5.56
N ALA A 9 14.91 -5.61 5.26
CA ALA A 9 14.59 -6.31 4.01
C ALA A 9 14.76 -5.42 2.77
N ILE A 10 14.37 -4.14 2.84
CA ILE A 10 14.57 -3.17 1.76
C ILE A 10 16.07 -2.97 1.50
N GLU A 11 16.87 -2.76 2.54
CA GLU A 11 18.32 -2.58 2.44
C GLU A 11 19.00 -3.80 1.82
N ALA A 12 18.61 -5.02 2.25
CA ALA A 12 19.22 -6.25 1.78
C ALA A 12 18.84 -6.62 0.34
N ASN A 13 17.62 -6.32 -0.09
CA ASN A 13 17.09 -6.76 -1.38
C ASN A 13 17.07 -5.65 -2.44
N ALA A 14 17.27 -4.39 -2.05
CA ALA A 14 17.18 -3.21 -2.91
C ALA A 14 15.98 -3.29 -3.90
N PRO A 15 14.75 -3.50 -3.41
CA PRO A 15 13.62 -3.79 -4.28
C PRO A 15 13.30 -2.57 -5.15
N THR A 16 12.93 -2.83 -6.41
CA THR A 16 12.43 -1.79 -7.33
C THR A 16 10.93 -1.55 -7.20
N GLN A 17 10.22 -2.45 -6.50
CA GLN A 17 8.77 -2.41 -6.31
C GLN A 17 8.45 -2.88 -4.89
N ILE A 18 7.52 -2.20 -4.21
CA ILE A 18 7.01 -2.59 -2.89
C ILE A 18 5.49 -2.68 -2.97
N VAL A 19 4.96 -3.84 -2.58
CA VAL A 19 3.51 -4.12 -2.61
C VAL A 19 2.99 -4.17 -1.17
N LEU A 20 1.95 -3.37 -0.86
CA LEU A 20 1.22 -3.45 0.40
C LEU A 20 -0.12 -4.16 0.17
N ASN A 21 -0.15 -5.45 0.48
CA ASN A 21 -1.33 -6.30 0.33
C ASN A 21 -2.24 -6.26 1.56
N HIS A 22 -3.47 -6.74 1.36
CA HIS A 22 -4.49 -6.91 2.39
C HIS A 22 -4.99 -5.62 3.05
N LEU A 23 -5.20 -4.57 2.24
CA LEU A 23 -5.84 -3.35 2.74
C LEU A 23 -7.30 -3.56 3.14
N ASP A 24 -7.93 -4.68 2.79
CA ASP A 24 -9.23 -5.11 3.33
C ASP A 24 -9.24 -5.28 4.84
N TYR A 25 -8.09 -5.57 5.46
CA TYR A 25 -7.98 -5.64 6.92
C TYR A 25 -7.93 -4.27 7.59
N VAL A 26 -7.58 -3.23 6.83
CA VAL A 26 -7.59 -1.84 7.30
C VAL A 26 -8.96 -1.22 7.05
N ASP A 27 -9.49 -1.40 5.84
CA ASP A 27 -10.83 -0.99 5.45
C ASP A 27 -11.40 -1.93 4.39
N ILE A 28 -12.43 -2.69 4.77
CA ILE A 28 -13.09 -3.67 3.88
C ILE A 28 -13.74 -3.02 2.64
N ASN A 29 -14.01 -1.71 2.69
CA ASN A 29 -14.59 -1.02 1.54
C ASN A 29 -13.61 -0.88 0.37
N CYS A 30 -12.29 -0.93 0.62
CA CYS A 30 -11.29 -0.96 -0.43
C CYS A 30 -11.49 -2.17 -1.36
N ALA A 31 -11.78 -3.35 -0.80
CA ALA A 31 -12.05 -4.56 -1.57
C ALA A 31 -13.31 -4.45 -2.42
N ARG A 32 -14.34 -3.75 -1.91
CA ARG A 32 -15.63 -3.57 -2.58
C ARG A 32 -15.54 -2.57 -3.72
N GLN A 33 -14.75 -1.52 -3.55
CA GLN A 33 -14.62 -0.42 -4.49
C GLN A 33 -13.47 -0.63 -5.49
N GLY A 34 -12.52 -1.52 -5.18
CA GLY A 34 -11.27 -1.63 -5.94
C GLY A 34 -10.43 -0.34 -5.87
N ALA A 35 -10.60 0.43 -4.79
CA ALA A 35 -10.00 1.75 -4.65
C ALA A 35 -9.62 2.04 -3.20
N LEU A 36 -8.60 2.88 -3.00
CA LEU A 36 -8.22 3.37 -1.67
C LEU A 36 -9.29 4.29 -1.09
N THR A 37 -9.84 3.89 0.06
CA THR A 37 -10.57 4.82 0.94
C THR A 37 -9.60 5.78 1.63
N GLU A 38 -10.13 6.83 2.26
CA GLU A 38 -9.33 7.78 3.04
C GLU A 38 -8.59 7.09 4.20
N LEU A 39 -9.26 6.16 4.90
CA LEU A 39 -8.67 5.42 6.00
C LEU A 39 -7.48 4.56 5.52
N ALA A 40 -7.66 3.79 4.45
CA ALA A 40 -6.60 2.95 3.90
C ALA A 40 -5.44 3.80 3.34
N ARG A 41 -5.73 4.98 2.81
CA ARG A 41 -4.70 5.92 2.34
C ARG A 41 -3.86 6.47 3.47
N ASN A 42 -4.48 6.93 4.55
CA ASN A 42 -3.76 7.39 5.73
C ASN A 42 -2.87 6.27 6.30
N PHE A 43 -3.33 5.02 6.25
CA PHE A 43 -2.52 3.87 6.63
C PHE A 43 -1.34 3.64 5.70
N VAL A 44 -1.55 3.67 4.37
CA VAL A 44 -0.46 3.59 3.37
C VAL A 44 0.58 4.67 3.63
N ASP A 45 0.17 5.92 3.83
CA ASP A 45 1.08 7.04 4.05
C ASP A 45 1.91 6.84 5.34
N GLN A 46 1.28 6.34 6.40
CA GLN A 46 1.98 5.97 7.63
C GLN A 46 2.99 4.83 7.41
N VAL A 47 2.63 3.82 6.61
CA VAL A 47 3.54 2.72 6.26
C VAL A 47 4.74 3.27 5.48
N GLU A 48 4.51 4.04 4.41
CA GLU A 48 5.56 4.67 3.59
C GLU A 48 6.52 5.50 4.45
N GLN A 49 5.98 6.36 5.33
CA GLN A 49 6.78 7.14 6.29
C GLN A 49 7.57 6.24 7.25
N SER A 50 6.95 5.19 7.77
CA SER A 50 7.58 4.31 8.76
C SER A 50 8.74 3.51 8.16
N ILE A 51 8.66 3.08 6.90
CA ILE A 51 9.68 2.29 6.20
C ILE A 51 10.67 3.15 5.41
N GLY A 52 10.33 4.43 5.14
CA GLY A 52 11.16 5.36 4.40
C GLY A 52 11.24 5.06 2.90
N ALA A 53 10.24 4.36 2.34
CA ALA A 53 10.18 3.97 0.95
C ALA A 53 8.74 4.01 0.43
N PRO A 54 8.52 4.33 -0.87
CA PRO A 54 7.19 4.38 -1.44
C PRO A 54 6.60 2.98 -1.65
N ILE A 55 5.29 2.85 -1.44
CA ILE A 55 4.51 1.70 -1.88
C ILE A 55 4.13 1.93 -3.34
N THR A 56 4.52 0.99 -4.21
CA THR A 56 4.29 1.10 -5.65
C THR A 56 3.02 0.39 -6.10
N TYR A 57 2.58 -0.63 -5.36
CA TYR A 57 1.33 -1.35 -5.59
C TYR A 57 0.59 -1.62 -4.28
N VAL A 58 -0.74 -1.70 -4.37
CA VAL A 58 -1.60 -2.09 -3.25
C VAL A 58 -2.49 -3.26 -3.64
N GLY A 59 -2.74 -4.16 -2.68
CA GLY A 59 -3.71 -5.23 -2.84
C GLY A 59 -4.90 -5.01 -1.92
N PHE A 60 -6.11 -5.05 -2.48
CA PHE A 60 -7.34 -4.85 -1.71
C PHE A 60 -7.98 -6.14 -1.24
N ASN A 61 -7.57 -7.28 -1.79
CA ASN A 61 -7.99 -8.62 -1.38
C ASN A 61 -6.98 -9.65 -1.94
N ARG A 62 -7.32 -10.94 -1.96
CA ARG A 62 -6.45 -12.02 -2.48
C ARG A 62 -6.27 -12.01 -4.00
N GLU A 63 -7.11 -11.28 -4.71
CA GLU A 63 -7.24 -11.33 -6.18
C GLU A 63 -6.78 -10.04 -6.86
N SER A 64 -6.52 -8.96 -6.12
CA SER A 64 -6.16 -7.65 -6.68
C SER A 64 -4.76 -7.19 -6.30
N VAL A 65 -4.07 -6.62 -7.29
CA VAL A 65 -2.83 -5.86 -7.14
C VAL A 65 -2.92 -4.68 -8.10
N GLU A 66 -3.03 -3.47 -7.55
CA GLU A 66 -3.29 -2.23 -8.29
C GLU A 66 -2.11 -1.27 -8.15
N ALA A 67 -1.75 -0.60 -9.25
CA ALA A 67 -0.66 0.37 -9.23
C ALA A 67 -1.06 1.62 -8.42
N MET A 68 -0.17 2.08 -7.54
CA MET A 68 -0.43 3.25 -6.70
C MET A 68 -0.63 4.54 -7.53
N THR A 69 -0.03 4.60 -8.73
CA THR A 69 -0.20 5.73 -9.67
C THR A 69 -1.66 5.90 -10.10
N ALA A 70 -2.35 4.79 -10.41
CA ALA A 70 -3.77 4.82 -10.77
C ALA A 70 -4.64 5.25 -9.57
N GLN A 71 -4.32 4.73 -8.38
CA GLN A 71 -5.05 5.01 -7.14
C GLN A 71 -4.90 6.45 -6.63
N ARG A 72 -3.81 7.12 -7.00
CA ARG A 72 -3.59 8.56 -6.73
C ARG A 72 -4.28 9.45 -7.77
N GLN A 73 -4.38 9.01 -9.03
CA GLN A 73 -5.09 9.74 -10.10
C GLN A 73 -6.61 9.79 -9.89
N MET A 74 -7.21 8.72 -9.35
CA MET A 74 -8.65 8.66 -9.03
C MET A 74 -9.09 9.65 -7.94
N GLN A 75 -8.18 10.40 -7.31
CA GLN A 75 -8.50 11.40 -6.30
C GLN A 75 -8.80 12.80 -6.85
N ILE A 76 -8.45 13.07 -8.11
CA ILE A 76 -8.53 14.41 -8.70
C ILE A 76 -9.79 14.57 -9.60
N ALA A 77 -10.55 13.48 -9.78
CA ALA A 77 -11.81 13.44 -10.53
C ALA A 77 -13.01 13.49 -9.58
#